data_AF-A0A6V7XLI6-F1
#
_entry.id   AF-A0A6V7XLI6-F1
#
_cell.length_a   1.000
_cell.length_b   1.000
_cell.length_c   1.000
_cell.angle_alpha   90.00
_cell.angle_beta   90.00
_cell.angle_gamma   90.00
#
_symmetry.space_group_name_H-M   'P 1'
#
loop_
_entity.id
_entity.type
_entity.pdbx_description
1 polymer ?
#
loop_
_entity_poly.entity_id
_entity_poly.type
_entity_poly.pdbx_seq_one_letter_code
_entity_poly.pdbx_strand_id
1 'polypeptide(L)'
;MCICFKIILLVFLNCFLLNIIATFNLYGLEECGKSRACWPYPSGCNSVENCQAIIRWVFQQNKLLIEIQAKPIINANEPQWMAMAFSDDMSMGNDSVMDCIFIGNDKPKMEISYNLFTQNIPLLEASKTLLSEKNFLRKNGIFGCTFIVDYNKINNIPKEERKMVKNNF
;
A
#
# COMPACT_ATOMS: atom_id res chain seq x y z
N MET A 1 24.36 -28.31 58.56
CA MET A 1 24.35 -28.79 57.15
C MET A 1 23.22 -28.03 56.46
N CYS A 2 23.48 -26.77 56.12
CA CYS A 2 24.05 -26.29 54.85
C CYS A 2 22.97 -25.84 53.86
N ILE A 3 22.79 -24.50 53.81
CA ILE A 3 22.76 -23.65 52.59
C ILE A 3 21.48 -23.77 51.73
N CYS A 4 20.78 -22.74 51.25
CA CYS A 4 21.02 -21.31 51.17
C CYS A 4 19.68 -20.55 51.08
N PHE A 5 19.61 -19.43 51.78
CA PHE A 5 18.71 -18.32 51.53
C PHE A 5 19.20 -17.59 50.27
N LYS A 6 18.42 -17.57 49.19
CA LYS A 6 18.42 -16.63 48.03
C LYS A 6 17.89 -17.36 46.80
N ILE A 7 16.72 -16.94 46.32
CA ILE A 7 16.32 -16.69 44.92
C ILE A 7 14.80 -16.37 44.99
N ILE A 8 14.46 -15.36 45.78
CA ILE A 8 13.19 -14.64 45.70
C ILE A 8 13.59 -13.26 45.15
N LEU A 9 14.01 -13.18 43.87
CA LEU A 9 14.22 -11.89 43.18
C LEU A 9 14.51 -11.96 41.66
N LEU A 10 14.11 -13.00 40.92
CA LEU A 10 14.42 -13.09 39.47
C LEU A 10 13.26 -13.65 38.62
N VAL A 11 12.01 -13.39 39.02
CA VAL A 11 10.83 -13.54 38.14
C VAL A 11 10.10 -12.20 38.00
N PHE A 12 10.87 -11.11 38.03
CA PHE A 12 10.49 -9.85 37.39
C PHE A 12 11.44 -9.71 36.19
N LEU A 13 10.88 -9.33 35.03
CA LEU A 13 11.61 -8.98 33.81
C LEU A 13 11.90 -10.09 32.78
N ASN A 14 10.91 -10.93 32.46
CA ASN A 14 10.81 -11.53 31.13
C ASN A 14 9.35 -11.60 30.65
N CYS A 15 8.59 -10.53 30.91
CA CYS A 15 7.52 -10.17 29.98
C CYS A 15 8.23 -9.57 28.76
N PHE A 16 8.84 -10.45 27.94
CA PHE A 16 9.21 -10.08 26.59
C PHE A 16 7.91 -9.65 25.94
N LEU A 17 7.73 -8.34 25.85
CA LEU A 17 6.88 -7.71 24.85
C LEU A 17 7.34 -8.32 23.53
N LEU A 18 6.67 -9.38 23.08
CA LEU A 18 6.66 -9.76 21.69
C LEU A 18 6.01 -8.59 20.99
N ASN A 19 6.81 -7.57 20.71
CA ASN A 19 6.55 -6.65 19.64
C ASN A 19 6.49 -7.52 18.40
N ILE A 20 5.28 -7.96 18.05
CA ILE A 20 5.03 -8.54 16.74
C ILE A 20 5.27 -7.37 15.79
N ILE A 21 6.51 -7.23 15.33
CA ILE A 21 6.81 -6.40 14.18
C ILE A 21 6.01 -7.07 13.07
N ALA A 22 4.88 -6.47 12.69
CA ALA A 22 4.12 -6.88 11.53
C ALA A 22 5.06 -6.73 10.33
N THR A 23 5.73 -7.83 9.98
CA THR A 23 6.59 -7.86 8.81
C THR A 23 5.65 -7.90 7.62
N PHE A 24 5.66 -6.82 6.85
CA PHE A 24 4.91 -6.77 5.61
C PHE A 24 5.51 -7.80 4.64
N ASN A 25 4.70 -8.76 4.21
CA ASN A 25 5.10 -9.86 3.35
C ASN A 25 4.48 -9.68 1.97
N LEU A 26 5.08 -10.34 0.98
CA LEU A 26 4.46 -10.51 -0.33
C LEU A 26 3.14 -11.25 -0.14
N TYR A 27 2.13 -10.84 -0.90
CA TYR A 27 0.78 -11.38 -0.77
C TYR A 27 0.38 -12.11 -2.06
N GLY A 28 -0.26 -13.28 -1.95
CA GLY A 28 -0.62 -14.18 -3.07
C GLY A 28 -2.13 -14.24 -3.32
N LEU A 29 -2.62 -14.77 -4.44
CA LEU A 29 -4.02 -14.56 -4.84
C LEU A 29 -5.08 -15.30 -3.96
N GLU A 30 -4.69 -15.87 -2.82
CA GLU A 30 -5.55 -16.66 -1.92
C GLU A 30 -6.80 -15.93 -1.39
N GLU A 31 -6.71 -14.63 -1.17
CA GLU A 31 -7.80 -13.77 -0.64
C GLU A 31 -8.71 -13.19 -1.74
N CYS A 32 -8.33 -13.36 -2.99
CA CYS A 32 -9.04 -12.79 -4.13
C CYS A 32 -10.42 -13.44 -4.32
N GLY A 33 -11.45 -12.60 -4.47
CA GLY A 33 -12.85 -13.03 -4.56
C GLY A 33 -13.45 -13.48 -3.22
N LYS A 34 -12.70 -13.38 -2.11
CA LYS A 34 -13.17 -13.67 -0.75
C LYS A 34 -13.23 -12.39 0.07
N SER A 35 -12.08 -11.98 0.61
CA SER A 35 -11.91 -10.78 1.45
C SER A 35 -11.33 -9.59 0.69
N ARG A 36 -10.84 -9.83 -0.54
CA ARG A 36 -10.19 -8.84 -1.39
C ARG A 36 -10.72 -8.94 -2.83
N ALA A 37 -10.94 -7.79 -3.46
CA ALA A 37 -10.96 -7.70 -4.91
C ALA A 37 -9.51 -7.63 -5.41
N CYS A 38 -9.24 -8.16 -6.60
CA CYS A 38 -7.88 -8.30 -7.10
C CYS A 38 -7.77 -8.08 -8.60
N TRP A 39 -6.60 -7.63 -9.02
CA TRP A 39 -6.19 -7.54 -10.42
C TRP A 39 -4.76 -8.10 -10.57
N PRO A 40 -4.63 -9.37 -11.00
CA PRO A 40 -3.34 -9.95 -11.37
C PRO A 40 -2.97 -9.60 -12.83
N TYR A 41 -1.68 -9.31 -13.06
CA TYR A 41 -1.15 -9.02 -14.40
C TYR A 41 0.12 -9.83 -14.67
N PRO A 42 0.28 -10.44 -15.87
CA PRO A 42 -0.69 -10.49 -16.96
C PRO A 42 -1.92 -11.35 -16.60
N SER A 43 -2.99 -11.19 -17.39
CA SER A 43 -4.19 -12.03 -17.22
C SER A 43 -3.82 -13.52 -17.27
N GLY A 44 -4.37 -14.29 -16.33
CA GLY A 44 -4.12 -15.73 -16.20
C GLY A 44 -2.94 -16.12 -15.30
N CYS A 45 -2.13 -15.17 -14.83
CA CYS A 45 -1.16 -15.47 -13.77
C CYS A 45 -1.87 -15.78 -12.45
N ASN A 46 -1.28 -16.66 -11.63
CA ASN A 46 -1.95 -17.24 -10.45
C ASN A 46 -1.10 -17.29 -9.18
N SER A 47 0.14 -16.78 -9.21
CA SER A 47 1.04 -16.76 -8.06
C SER A 47 1.97 -15.53 -8.11
N VAL A 48 2.64 -15.24 -6.99
CA VAL A 48 3.62 -14.14 -6.92
C VAL A 48 4.78 -14.38 -7.90
N GLU A 49 5.15 -15.63 -8.10
CA GLU A 49 6.26 -16.07 -8.95
C GLU A 49 5.96 -15.87 -10.44
N ASN A 50 4.71 -16.04 -10.89
CA ASN A 50 4.36 -15.90 -12.30
C ASN A 50 3.64 -14.59 -12.67
N CYS A 51 3.13 -13.83 -11.69
CA CYS A 51 2.59 -12.50 -11.95
C CYS A 51 3.70 -11.45 -12.06
N GLN A 52 3.53 -10.51 -12.98
CA GLN A 52 4.32 -9.29 -13.06
C GLN A 52 3.86 -8.25 -12.04
N ALA A 53 2.54 -8.14 -11.83
CA ALA A 53 1.95 -7.29 -10.81
C ALA A 53 0.72 -7.96 -10.19
N ILE A 54 0.47 -7.63 -8.93
CA ILE A 54 -0.75 -8.00 -8.23
C ILE A 54 -1.23 -6.76 -7.49
N ILE A 55 -2.46 -6.35 -7.78
CA ILE A 55 -3.17 -5.29 -7.05
C ILE A 55 -4.31 -5.95 -6.29
N ARG A 56 -4.51 -5.55 -5.03
CA ARG A 56 -5.67 -5.88 -4.22
C ARG A 56 -6.26 -4.67 -3.58
N TRP A 57 -7.55 -4.74 -3.36
CA TRP A 57 -8.25 -3.73 -2.59
C TRP A 57 -9.44 -4.30 -1.84
N VAL A 58 -9.80 -3.60 -0.78
CA VAL A 58 -11.09 -3.76 -0.10
C VAL A 58 -11.62 -2.40 0.28
N PHE A 59 -12.92 -2.21 0.06
CA PHE A 59 -13.62 -1.01 0.51
C PHE A 59 -14.49 -1.37 1.73
N GLN A 60 -14.27 -0.69 2.85
CA GLN A 60 -15.03 -0.90 4.07
C GLN A 60 -15.13 0.41 4.86
N GLN A 61 -16.34 0.76 5.32
CA GLN A 61 -16.58 1.95 6.16
C GLN A 61 -15.97 3.24 5.59
N ASN A 62 -16.15 3.45 4.27
CA ASN A 62 -15.63 4.61 3.55
C ASN A 62 -14.09 4.75 3.63
N LYS A 63 -13.41 3.61 3.78
CA LYS A 63 -11.97 3.46 3.71
C LYS A 63 -11.63 2.42 2.66
N LEU A 64 -10.62 2.71 1.87
CA LEU A 64 -10.12 1.84 0.83
C LEU A 64 -8.71 1.40 1.22
N LEU A 65 -8.56 0.13 1.58
CA LEU A 65 -7.25 -0.49 1.75
C LEU A 65 -6.77 -0.96 0.37
N ILE A 66 -5.58 -0.51 -0.01
CA ILE A 66 -4.93 -0.85 -1.28
C ILE A 66 -3.63 -1.57 -0.98
N GLU A 67 -3.36 -2.62 -1.76
CA GLU A 67 -2.13 -3.39 -1.75
C GLU A 67 -1.64 -3.52 -3.20
N ILE A 68 -0.53 -2.88 -3.56
CA ILE A 68 0.08 -2.97 -4.91
C ILE A 68 1.47 -3.58 -4.82
N GLN A 69 1.76 -4.62 -5.61
CA GLN A 69 3.11 -5.19 -5.73
C GLN A 69 3.42 -5.50 -7.19
N ALA A 70 4.66 -5.26 -7.61
CA ALA A 70 5.12 -5.59 -8.94
C ALA A 70 6.61 -5.92 -8.96
N LYS A 71 6.98 -6.72 -9.96
CA LYS A 71 8.37 -6.89 -10.36
C LYS A 71 8.79 -5.67 -11.17
N PRO A 72 10.03 -5.18 -10.98
CA PRO A 72 10.57 -4.09 -11.77
C PRO A 72 10.74 -4.56 -13.22
N ILE A 73 10.47 -3.66 -14.17
CA ILE A 73 10.73 -3.89 -15.61
C ILE A 73 12.08 -3.27 -16.03
N ILE A 74 12.59 -2.34 -15.22
CA ILE A 74 13.89 -1.66 -15.38
C ILE A 74 14.80 -1.98 -14.18
N ASN A 75 16.03 -1.47 -14.16
CA ASN A 75 16.92 -1.70 -13.02
C ASN A 75 16.29 -1.22 -11.71
N ALA A 76 16.43 -2.01 -10.64
CA ALA A 76 15.83 -1.73 -9.32
C ALA A 76 16.31 -0.42 -8.65
N ASN A 77 17.38 0.17 -9.17
CA ASN A 77 17.96 1.45 -8.71
C ASN A 77 17.49 2.65 -9.55
N GLU A 78 16.74 2.42 -10.63
CA GLU A 78 16.15 3.49 -11.43
C GLU A 78 14.82 3.96 -10.82
N PRO A 79 14.37 5.20 -11.09
CA PRO A 79 13.06 5.67 -10.67
C PRO A 79 11.95 4.81 -11.25
N GLN A 80 11.12 4.24 -10.38
CA GLN A 80 10.02 3.35 -10.70
C GLN A 80 8.77 3.81 -9.97
N TRP A 81 7.63 3.62 -10.61
CA TRP A 81 6.35 3.81 -9.95
C TRP A 81 5.38 2.72 -10.36
N MET A 82 4.46 2.42 -9.45
CA MET A 82 3.28 1.61 -9.70
C MET A 82 2.07 2.49 -9.40
N ALA A 83 1.09 2.45 -10.29
CA ALA A 83 -0.08 3.30 -10.21
C ALA A 83 -1.33 2.46 -10.41
N MET A 84 -2.39 2.81 -9.70
CA MET A 84 -3.72 2.28 -9.95
C MET A 84 -4.73 3.40 -9.94
N ALA A 85 -5.79 3.24 -10.73
CA ALA A 85 -6.92 4.16 -10.74
C ALA A 85 -8.21 3.36 -10.85
N PHE A 86 -9.28 3.90 -10.27
CA PHE A 86 -10.62 3.48 -10.59
C PHE A 86 -11.15 4.41 -11.66
N SER A 87 -11.39 3.83 -12.84
CA SER A 87 -11.85 4.57 -14.02
C SER A 87 -13.25 4.13 -14.41
N ASP A 88 -13.96 5.07 -15.03
CA ASP A 88 -15.27 4.84 -15.65
C ASP A 88 -15.12 4.28 -17.08
N ASP A 89 -13.89 4.21 -17.60
CA ASP A 89 -13.53 3.66 -18.89
C ASP A 89 -12.27 2.76 -18.82
N MET A 90 -11.75 2.34 -19.97
CA MET A 90 -10.55 1.48 -20.05
C MET A 90 -9.23 2.26 -20.08
N SER A 91 -9.26 3.56 -19.82
CA SER A 91 -8.11 4.46 -19.80
C SER A 91 -7.90 4.99 -18.39
N MET A 92 -6.64 5.27 -18.04
CA MET A 92 -6.28 6.00 -16.82
C MET A 92 -6.23 7.51 -17.11
N GLY A 93 -7.23 8.00 -17.85
CA GLY A 93 -7.24 9.30 -18.49
C GLY A 93 -7.57 10.41 -17.51
N ASN A 94 -8.84 10.54 -17.14
CA ASN A 94 -9.38 11.60 -16.26
C ASN A 94 -9.73 11.02 -14.89
N ASP A 95 -8.74 10.43 -14.23
CA ASP A 95 -8.95 9.60 -13.05
C ASP A 95 -8.07 10.03 -11.87
N SER A 96 -8.60 9.78 -10.68
CA SER A 96 -7.79 9.81 -9.47
C SER A 96 -6.91 8.57 -9.44
N VAL A 97 -5.63 8.79 -9.28
CA VAL A 97 -4.62 7.75 -9.30
C VAL A 97 -4.00 7.65 -7.91
N MET A 98 -3.77 6.42 -7.47
CA MET A 98 -2.98 6.15 -6.28
C MET A 98 -1.62 5.63 -6.73
N ASP A 99 -0.60 6.45 -6.45
CA ASP A 99 0.77 6.23 -6.88
C ASP A 99 1.61 5.67 -5.75
N CYS A 100 2.50 4.76 -6.13
CA CYS A 100 3.48 4.15 -5.28
C CYS A 100 4.85 4.26 -5.94
N ILE A 101 5.66 5.17 -5.42
CA ILE A 101 6.81 5.74 -6.12
C ILE A 101 8.08 5.36 -5.37
N PHE A 102 9.03 4.79 -6.11
CA PHE A 102 10.35 4.35 -5.67
C PHE A 102 11.42 5.03 -6.51
N ILE A 103 12.12 6.02 -5.96
CA ILE A 103 13.16 6.77 -6.70
C ILE A 103 14.52 6.31 -6.20
N GLY A 104 15.16 5.37 -6.90
CA GLY A 104 16.48 4.86 -6.53
C GLY A 104 16.56 4.43 -5.06
N ASN A 105 17.41 5.11 -4.28
CA ASN A 105 17.60 4.90 -2.85
C ASN A 105 16.83 5.88 -1.96
N ASP A 106 16.05 6.80 -2.54
CA ASP A 106 15.23 7.73 -1.77
C ASP A 106 14.13 6.98 -1.03
N LYS A 107 13.61 7.64 0.02
CA LYS A 107 12.48 7.12 0.77
C LYS A 107 11.29 6.96 -0.19
N PRO A 108 10.70 5.77 -0.30
CA PRO A 108 9.55 5.57 -1.17
C PRO A 108 8.37 6.40 -0.66
N LYS A 109 7.52 6.82 -1.60
CA LYS A 109 6.39 7.70 -1.32
C LYS A 109 5.11 7.16 -1.93
N MET A 110 3.99 7.44 -1.25
CA MET A 110 2.65 7.22 -1.78
C MET A 110 1.94 8.55 -1.89
N GLU A 111 1.32 8.76 -3.03
CA GLU A 111 0.64 9.99 -3.40
C GLU A 111 -0.72 9.64 -4.02
N ILE A 112 -1.68 10.54 -3.83
CA ILE A 112 -2.88 10.62 -4.65
C ILE A 112 -2.58 11.69 -5.70
N SER A 113 -2.82 11.37 -6.95
CA SER A 113 -2.70 12.29 -8.07
C SER A 113 -3.97 12.25 -8.91
N TYR A 114 -4.04 13.14 -9.90
CA TYR A 114 -5.07 13.14 -10.91
C TYR A 114 -4.42 13.07 -12.27
N ASN A 115 -4.73 12.02 -13.02
CA ASN A 115 -4.37 11.98 -14.42
C ASN A 115 -5.32 12.87 -15.22
N LEU A 116 -4.72 13.58 -16.16
CA LEU A 116 -5.32 14.04 -17.40
C LEU A 116 -4.72 13.17 -18.51
N PHE A 117 -5.39 13.08 -19.66
CA PHE A 117 -4.95 12.27 -20.81
C PHE A 117 -3.44 12.27 -21.10
N THR A 118 -2.74 13.39 -20.89
CA THR A 118 -1.29 13.53 -21.15
C THR A 118 -0.47 14.03 -19.96
N GLN A 119 -1.09 14.25 -18.79
CA GLN A 119 -0.42 14.89 -17.65
C GLN A 119 -0.85 14.22 -16.35
N ASN A 120 0.05 14.19 -15.37
CA ASN A 120 -0.26 13.77 -14.02
C ASN A 120 -0.13 14.97 -13.06
N ILE A 121 -1.14 15.20 -12.23
CA ILE A 121 -1.19 16.30 -11.27
C ILE A 121 -1.19 15.71 -9.85
N PRO A 122 -0.08 15.78 -9.11
CA PRO A 122 -0.05 15.37 -7.70
C PRO A 122 -1.02 16.22 -6.85
N LEU A 123 -1.82 15.56 -6.01
CA LEU A 123 -2.77 16.20 -5.09
C LEU A 123 -2.18 16.16 -3.68
N LEU A 124 -1.47 17.22 -3.29
CA LEU A 124 -0.62 17.22 -2.08
C LEU A 124 -1.45 17.18 -0.80
N GLU A 125 -2.54 17.95 -0.73
CA GLU A 125 -3.38 17.99 0.47
C GLU A 125 -4.22 16.72 0.61
N ALA A 126 -4.69 16.14 -0.50
CA ALA A 126 -5.32 14.82 -0.53
C ALA A 126 -4.35 13.72 -0.07
N SER A 127 -3.12 13.72 -0.59
CA SER A 127 -2.07 12.77 -0.21
C SER A 127 -1.72 12.82 1.27
N LYS A 128 -1.75 14.02 1.86
CA LYS A 128 -1.47 14.26 3.27
C LYS A 128 -2.65 13.89 4.17
N THR A 129 -3.87 14.14 3.72
CA THR A 129 -5.07 14.07 4.55
C THR A 129 -5.75 12.70 4.49
N LEU A 130 -5.85 12.12 3.29
CA LEU A 130 -6.60 10.89 3.06
C LEU A 130 -5.75 9.64 3.28
N LEU A 131 -4.45 9.71 3.00
CA LEU A 131 -3.59 8.53 3.09
C LEU A 131 -3.10 8.28 4.51
N SER A 132 -3.18 7.02 4.94
CA SER A 132 -2.67 6.54 6.24
C SER A 132 -2.15 5.11 6.13
N GLU A 133 -1.52 4.62 7.20
CA GLU A 133 -1.02 3.23 7.29
C GLU A 133 -0.11 2.82 6.13
N LYS A 134 0.72 3.77 5.67
CA LYS A 134 1.64 3.62 4.54
C LYS A 134 2.78 2.66 4.89
N ASN A 135 2.83 1.53 4.18
CA ASN A 135 3.88 0.52 4.30
C ASN A 135 4.50 0.24 2.93
N PHE A 136 5.82 0.06 2.88
CA PHE A 136 6.55 -0.21 1.65
C PHE A 136 7.36 -1.49 1.78
N LEU A 137 7.50 -2.21 0.67
CA LEU A 137 8.24 -3.47 0.58
C LEU A 137 9.25 -3.41 -0.56
N ARG A 138 10.45 -3.90 -0.28
CA ARG A 138 11.37 -4.43 -1.28
C ARG A 138 11.79 -5.81 -0.82
N LYS A 139 11.31 -6.87 -1.46
CA LYS A 139 11.60 -8.26 -1.07
C LYS A 139 11.73 -9.13 -2.31
N ASN A 140 12.82 -9.89 -2.42
CA ASN A 140 13.08 -10.79 -3.55
C ASN A 140 12.97 -10.10 -4.92
N GLY A 141 13.43 -8.85 -5.02
CA GLY A 141 13.31 -8.05 -6.25
C GLY A 141 11.89 -7.58 -6.56
N ILE A 142 10.90 -7.80 -5.70
CA ILE A 142 9.54 -7.27 -5.84
C ILE A 142 9.40 -6.01 -4.99
N PHE A 143 8.74 -5.02 -5.57
CA PHE A 143 8.39 -3.76 -4.94
C PHE A 143 6.92 -3.83 -4.53
N GLY A 144 6.59 -3.26 -3.38
CA GLY A 144 5.20 -3.22 -2.96
C GLY A 144 4.87 -2.12 -1.99
N CYS A 145 3.57 -1.84 -1.88
CA CYS A 145 3.01 -0.82 -1.02
C CYS A 145 1.63 -1.21 -0.54
N THR A 146 1.37 -0.87 0.71
CA THR A 146 0.04 -0.96 1.31
C THR A 146 -0.30 0.35 1.98
N PHE A 147 -1.53 0.81 1.79
CA PHE A 147 -2.03 2.04 2.40
C PHE A 147 -3.54 2.07 2.44
N ILE A 148 -4.06 2.94 3.31
CA ILE A 148 -5.48 3.24 3.41
C ILE A 148 -5.74 4.63 2.84
N VAL A 149 -6.73 4.74 1.97
CA VAL A 149 -7.38 5.98 1.58
C VAL A 149 -8.64 6.15 2.44
N ASP A 150 -8.67 7.15 3.32
CA ASP A 150 -9.77 7.42 4.24
C ASP A 150 -10.69 8.52 3.71
N TYR A 151 -11.71 8.13 2.95
CA TYR A 151 -12.66 9.05 2.33
C TYR A 151 -13.55 9.78 3.35
N ASN A 152 -13.56 9.39 4.63
CA ASN A 152 -14.24 10.16 5.68
C ASN A 152 -13.61 11.55 5.87
N LYS A 153 -12.35 11.71 5.47
CA LYS A 153 -11.60 12.97 5.56
C LYS A 153 -11.69 13.81 4.29
N ILE A 154 -12.48 13.41 3.28
CA ILE A 154 -12.58 14.12 2.00
C ILE A 154 -13.10 15.56 2.13
N ASN A 155 -13.85 15.88 3.19
CA ASN A 155 -14.29 17.26 3.42
C ASN A 155 -13.20 18.15 4.01
N ASN A 156 -12.09 17.57 4.49
CA ASN A 156 -10.97 18.28 5.09
C ASN A 156 -9.92 18.72 4.06
N ILE A 157 -10.08 18.37 2.78
CA ILE A 157 -9.17 18.80 1.70
C ILE A 157 -9.77 19.99 0.93
N PRO A 158 -8.92 20.84 0.31
CA PRO A 158 -9.38 21.97 -0.49
C PRO A 158 -10.32 21.54 -1.62
N LYS A 159 -11.30 22.39 -1.94
CA LYS A 159 -12.32 22.11 -2.97
C LYS A 159 -11.71 21.74 -4.32
N GLU A 160 -10.58 22.36 -4.68
CA GLU A 160 -9.89 22.16 -5.95
C GLU A 160 -9.29 20.75 -6.11
N GLU A 161 -8.74 20.17 -5.03
CA GLU A 161 -8.30 18.77 -5.08
C GLU A 161 -9.48 17.82 -4.87
N ARG A 162 -10.47 18.20 -4.05
CA ARG A 162 -11.64 17.37 -3.76
C ARG A 162 -12.41 16.94 -5.00
N LYS A 163 -12.59 17.85 -5.97
CA LYS A 163 -13.27 17.55 -7.24
C LYS A 163 -12.49 16.54 -8.10
N MET A 164 -11.19 16.36 -7.83
CA MET A 164 -10.29 15.46 -8.53
C MET A 164 -10.09 14.13 -7.80
N VAL A 165 -10.67 13.95 -6.61
CA VAL A 165 -10.65 12.67 -5.87
C VAL A 165 -11.99 11.96 -6.08
N LYS A 166 -11.99 10.94 -6.94
CA LYS A 166 -13.09 10.01 -7.17
C LYS A 166 -13.25 9.11 -5.95
N ASN A 167 -14.48 9.02 -5.45
CA ASN A 167 -14.86 8.22 -4.28
C ASN A 167 -16.15 7.41 -4.52
N ASN A 168 -16.49 7.14 -5.78
CA ASN A 168 -17.67 6.37 -6.16
C ASN A 168 -17.36 4.87 -6.03
N PHE A 169 -17.50 4.33 -4.81
CA PHE A 169 -17.39 2.89 -4.51
C PHE A 169 -18.68 2.37 -3.89
#